data_AF-A0A959BA32-F1
#
_entry.id   AF-A0A959BA32-F1
#
_cell.length_a   1.000
_cell.length_b   1.000
_cell.length_c   1.000
_cell.angle_alpha   90.00
_cell.angle_beta   90.00
_cell.angle_gamma   90.00
#
_symmetry.space_group_name_H-M   'P 1'
#
loop_
_entity.id
_entity.type
_entity.pdbx_description
1 polymer ?
#
loop_
_entity_poly.entity_id
_entity_poly.type
_entity_poly.pdbx_seq_one_letter_code
_entity_poly.pdbx_strand_id
1 'polypeptide(L)' 'MKKIIILLLITWIANLAFATEGMWLPLLLKQLNEAEMQSMGMKMSAEDIYSVNRGSLKDAIVQFGGGCTGEVISSQGL' A
#
# COMPACT_ATOMS: atom_id res chain seq x y z
N MET A 1 18.99 -19.92 -33.19
CA MET A 1 19.00 -18.44 -33.21
C MET A 1 17.61 -17.83 -33.04
N LYS A 2 16.62 -18.13 -33.89
CA LYS A 2 15.24 -17.58 -33.76
C LYS A 2 14.60 -17.82 -32.38
N LYS A 3 14.74 -19.02 -31.80
CA LYS A 3 14.23 -19.36 -30.46
C LYS A 3 14.87 -18.55 -29.33
N ILE A 4 16.18 -18.24 -29.44
CA ILE A 4 16.91 -17.43 -28.45
C ILE A 4 16.45 -15.97 -28.54
N ILE A 5 16.27 -15.45 -29.76
CA ILE A 5 15.74 -14.10 -29.99
C ILE A 5 14.33 -13.97 -29.42
N ILE A 6 13.46 -14.96 -29.64
CA ILE A 6 12.09 -14.96 -29.09
C ILE A 6 12.12 -15.00 -27.56
N LEU A 7 12.99 -15.83 -26.95
CA LEU A 7 13.13 -15.90 -25.51
C LEU A 7 13.58 -14.56 -24.91
N LEU A 8 14.59 -13.91 -25.52
CA LEU A 8 15.07 -12.60 -25.11
C LEU A 8 13.99 -11.53 -25.23
N LEU A 9 13.18 -11.58 -26.29
CA LEU A 9 12.07 -10.65 -26.50
C LEU A 9 10.99 -10.82 -25.42
N ILE A 10 10.62 -12.06 -25.06
CA ILE A 10 9.63 -12.35 -24.02
C ILE A 10 10.13 -11.85 -22.66
N THR A 11 11.39 -12.10 -22.32
CA THR A 11 11.97 -11.59 -21.07
C THR A 11 12.00 -10.08 -21.03
N TRP A 12 12.26 -9.42 -22.16
CA TRP A 12 12.25 -7.96 -22.24
C TRP A 12 10.85 -7.37 -22.07
N ILE A 13 9.84 -7.97 -22.71
CA ILE A 13 8.43 -7.56 -22.58
C ILE A 13 7.89 -7.80 -21.16
N ALA A 14 8.28 -8.89 -20.50
CA ALA A 14 7.88 -9.16 -19.12
C ALA A 14 8.39 -8.09 -18.12
N ASN A 15 9.53 -7.45 -18.41
CA ASN A 15 10.06 -6.35 -17.59
C ASN A 15 9.31 -5.03 -17.81
N LEU A 16 8.44 -4.93 -18.83
CA LEU A 16 7.63 -3.73 -19.09
C LEU A 16 6.30 -3.75 -18.33
N ALA A 17 5.90 -4.90 -17.76
CA ALA A 17 4.69 -5.02 -16.96
C ALA A 17 4.99 -4.64 -15.50
N PHE A 18 4.80 -3.36 -15.14
CA PHE A 18 4.87 -2.87 -13.77
C PHE A 18 3.48 -2.44 -13.32
N ALA A 19 2.92 -3.08 -12.30
CA ALA A 19 1.63 -2.69 -11.73
C ALA A 19 1.84 -1.57 -10.70
N THR A 20 1.10 -0.48 -10.86
CA THR A 20 1.05 0.63 -9.88
C THR A 20 -0.01 0.38 -8.80
N GLU A 21 -1.04 -0.42 -9.09
CA GLU A 21 -2.13 -0.75 -8.17
C GLU A 21 -1.73 -1.83 -7.15
N GLY A 22 -2.31 -1.78 -5.94
CA GLY A 22 -2.06 -2.80 -4.92
C GLY A 22 -2.78 -2.55 -3.60
N MET A 23 -2.98 -3.64 -2.84
CA MET A 23 -3.36 -3.59 -1.43
C MET A 23 -2.12 -3.84 -0.58
N TRP A 24 -1.72 -2.85 0.19
CA TRP A 24 -0.46 -2.86 0.94
C TRP A 24 -0.68 -3.28 2.39
N LEU A 25 0.26 -4.01 2.96
CA LEU A 25 0.28 -4.27 4.40
C LEU A 25 0.75 -2.99 5.12
N PRO A 26 -0.08 -2.37 6.00
CA PRO A 26 0.26 -1.10 6.64
C PRO A 26 1.59 -1.12 7.41
N LEU A 27 1.95 -2.28 7.98
CA LEU A 27 3.22 -2.49 8.69
C LEU A 27 4.46 -2.24 7.81
N LEU A 28 4.35 -2.40 6.49
CA LEU A 28 5.48 -2.31 5.55
C LEU A 28 5.55 -0.97 4.80
N LEU A 29 4.59 -0.05 5.03
CA LEU A 29 4.49 1.21 4.29
C LEU A 29 5.77 2.04 4.37
N LYS A 30 6.41 2.10 5.54
CA LYS A 30 7.67 2.83 5.74
C LYS A 30 8.80 2.33 4.83
N GLN A 31 8.86 1.01 4.59
CA GLN A 31 9.93 0.40 3.81
C GLN A 31 9.66 0.44 2.31
N LEU A 32 8.40 0.32 1.90
CA LEU A 32 8.04 0.02 0.51
C LEU A 32 7.30 1.14 -0.21
N ASN A 33 6.52 1.98 0.49
CA ASN A 33 5.55 2.86 -0.16
C ASN A 33 5.63 4.33 0.25
N GLU A 34 6.24 4.66 1.40
CA GLU A 34 6.22 6.03 1.94
C GLU A 34 6.78 7.08 0.98
N ALA A 35 7.91 6.79 0.33
CA ALA A 35 8.51 7.68 -0.64
C ALA A 35 7.59 7.97 -1.84
N GLU A 36 6.88 6.95 -2.33
CA GLU A 36 5.91 7.08 -3.42
C GLU A 36 4.67 7.84 -2.97
N MET A 37 4.11 7.52 -1.80
CA MET A 37 2.96 8.23 -1.25
C MET A 37 3.25 9.73 -1.06
N GLN A 38 4.46 10.07 -0.59
CA GLN A 38 4.91 11.46 -0.45
C GLN A 38 5.10 12.15 -1.81
N SER A 39 5.63 11.45 -2.82
CA SER A 39 5.77 12.00 -4.17
C SER A 39 4.40 12.28 -4.82
N MET A 40 3.38 11.52 -4.45
CA MET A 40 1.97 11.74 -4.82
C MET A 40 1.27 12.82 -3.96
N GLY A 41 1.96 13.41 -2.99
CA GLY A 41 1.47 14.55 -2.23
C GLY A 41 1.05 14.27 -0.79
N MET A 42 1.15 13.03 -0.31
CA MET A 42 0.88 12.71 1.10
C MET A 42 1.83 13.47 2.02
N LYS A 43 1.29 14.08 3.08
CA LYS A 43 2.07 14.86 4.06
C LYS A 43 2.32 14.14 5.38
N MET A 44 1.58 13.05 5.63
CA MET A 44 1.74 12.21 6.80
C MET A 44 2.95 11.28 6.65
N SER A 45 3.47 10.80 7.78
CA SER A 45 4.45 9.71 7.79
C SER A 45 3.78 8.35 7.77
N ALA A 46 4.51 7.29 7.41
CA ALA A 46 4.01 5.92 7.52
C ALA A 46 3.63 5.54 8.96
N GLU A 47 4.31 6.10 9.96
CA GLU A 47 4.02 5.87 11.38
C GLU A 47 2.71 6.52 11.85
N ASP A 48 2.24 7.55 11.15
CA ASP A 48 0.94 8.16 11.42
C ASP A 48 -0.20 7.30 10.86
N ILE A 49 0.07 6.47 9.84
CA ILE A 49 -0.87 5.49 9.29
C ILE A 49 -0.91 4.23 10.15
N TYR A 50 0.27 3.69 10.49
CA TYR A 50 0.40 2.47 11.28
C TYR A 50 1.55 2.59 12.28
N SER A 51 1.24 2.42 13.57
CA SER A 51 2.23 2.23 14.61
C SER A 51 1.79 1.13 15.58
N VAL A 52 2.76 0.37 16.09
CA VAL A 52 2.55 -0.59 17.19
C VAL A 52 2.67 0.09 18.55
N ASN A 53 3.42 1.20 18.63
CA ASN A 53 3.86 1.79 19.91
C ASN A 53 3.05 3.01 20.33
N ARG A 54 2.36 3.68 19.39
CA ARG A 54 1.54 4.87 19.65
C ARG A 54 0.25 4.81 18.86
N GLY A 55 -0.71 5.66 19.20
CA GLY A 55 -1.93 5.83 18.42
C GLY A 55 -1.62 6.24 16.97
N SER A 56 -2.35 5.66 16.02
CA SER A 56 -2.21 5.89 14.58
C SER A 56 -3.57 5.80 13.87
N LEU A 57 -3.61 6.12 12.57
CA LEU A 57 -4.85 6.09 11.79
C LEU A 57 -5.51 4.69 11.77
N LYS A 58 -4.71 3.61 11.85
CA LYS A 58 -5.21 2.24 12.03
C LYS A 58 -6.26 2.13 13.12
N ASP A 59 -6.09 2.86 14.22
CA ASP A 59 -6.93 2.70 15.41
C ASP A 59 -8.34 3.27 15.23
N ALA A 60 -8.53 4.11 14.20
CA ALA A 60 -9.85 4.61 13.80
C ALA A 60 -10.52 3.74 12.73
N ILE A 61 -9.84 2.77 12.11
CA ILE A 61 -10.40 1.93 11.04
C ILE A 61 -10.75 0.55 11.60
N VAL A 62 -11.99 0.11 11.37
CA VAL A 62 -12.52 -1.14 11.93
C VAL A 62 -13.11 -2.05 10.86
N GLN A 63 -13.03 -3.35 11.11
CA GLN A 63 -13.84 -4.32 10.37
C GLN A 63 -15.29 -4.21 10.85
N PHE A 64 -16.20 -3.93 9.91
CA PHE A 64 -17.61 -3.73 10.21
C PHE A 64 -18.44 -4.91 9.68
N GLY A 65 -19.19 -5.55 10.58
CA GLY A 65 -20.14 -6.61 10.21
C GLY A 65 -19.52 -7.83 9.50
N GLY A 66 -18.21 -8.05 9.62
CA GLY A 66 -17.51 -9.21 9.04
C GLY A 66 -17.14 -9.09 7.56
N GLY A 67 -17.62 -8.07 6.84
CA GLY A 67 -17.38 -7.93 5.39
C GLY A 67 -17.27 -6.49 4.86
N CYS A 68 -17.44 -5.49 5.73
CA CYS A 68 -17.29 -4.08 5.39
C CYS A 68 -16.14 -3.45 6.19
N THR A 69 -15.78 -2.23 5.82
CA THR A 69 -14.89 -1.35 6.57
C THR A 69 -15.71 -0.19 7.12
N GLY A 70 -15.41 0.23 8.34
CA GLY A 70 -15.93 1.48 8.90
C GLY A 70 -14.82 2.28 9.58
N GLU A 71 -15.16 3.50 9.94
CA GLU A 71 -14.26 4.45 10.57
C GLU A 71 -14.91 5.14 11.77
N VAL A 72 -14.10 5.46 12.78
CA VAL A 72 -14.48 6.27 13.94
C VAL A 72 -14.14 7.73 13.65
N ILE A 73 -15.13 8.62 13.75
CA ILE A 73 -15.02 10.06 13.42
C ILE A 73 -15.21 11.00 14.62
N SER A 74 -15.40 10.44 15.82
CA SER A 74 -15.54 11.19 17.07
C SER A 74 -14.87 10.50 18.25
N SER A 75 -14.60 11.24 19.32
CA SER A 75 -14.10 10.68 20.59
C SER A 75 -15.12 9.86 21.37
N GLN A 76 -16.38 9.79 20.89
CA GLN A 76 -17.47 9.07 21.54
C GLN A 76 -17.88 7.80 20.77
N GLY A 77 -17.15 7.43 19.72
CA GLY A 77 -17.38 6.20 18.98
C GLY A 77 -18.43 6.29 17.86
N LEU A 78 -18.89 7.49 17.49
CA LEU A 78 -19.33 7.76 16.12
C LEU A 78 -18.12 7.65 15.22
#